data_AF-A0A7D7ZS00-F1
#
_entry.id   AF-A0A7D7ZS00-F1
#
_cell.length_a   1.000
_cell.length_b   1.000
_cell.length_c   1.000
_cell.angle_alpha   90.00
_cell.angle_beta   90.00
_cell.angle_gamma   90.00
#
_symmetry.space_group_name_H-M   'P 1'
#
loop_
_entity.id
_entity.type
_entity.pdbx_description
1 polymer ?
#
loop_
_entity_poly.entity_id
_entity_poly.type
_entity_poly.pdbx_seq_one_letter_code
_entity_poly.pdbx_strand_id
1 'polypeptide(L)'
;MAKRKLDKSSVSLLEEVKAKAEGKSWRDLSKKWGVENPDPPWKITLEATCDVLSEVSCALPGVERRWEEDELTDEHYKDVPFPERQLLALAHSMIRRGLIDEDDLKSRMQEVDKRLNMVE
;
A
#
# COMPACT_ATOMS: atom_id res chain seq x y z
N MET A 1 -15.05 -14.77 -18.81
CA MET A 1 -14.02 -14.02 -18.07
C MET A 1 -12.82 -14.96 -17.92
N ALA A 2 -11.63 -14.55 -18.36
CA ALA A 2 -10.43 -15.37 -18.14
C ALA A 2 -10.29 -15.64 -16.64
N LYS A 3 -9.89 -16.85 -16.28
CA LYS A 3 -9.69 -17.29 -14.90
C LYS A 3 -8.57 -16.43 -14.31
N ARG A 4 -8.92 -15.33 -13.62
CA ARG A 4 -7.94 -14.39 -13.06
C ARG A 4 -7.14 -15.14 -11.99
N LYS A 5 -5.86 -15.36 -12.25
CA LYS A 5 -4.97 -16.01 -11.30
C LYS A 5 -4.22 -14.90 -10.56
N LEU A 6 -4.78 -14.48 -9.41
CA LEU A 6 -4.08 -13.65 -8.45
C LEU A 6 -3.06 -14.52 -7.71
N ASP A 7 -1.79 -14.12 -7.71
CA ASP A 7 -0.80 -14.67 -6.80
C ASP A 7 -0.96 -13.98 -5.44
N LYS A 8 -1.42 -14.74 -4.44
CA LYS A 8 -1.66 -14.27 -3.08
C LYS A 8 -0.53 -14.64 -2.12
N SER A 9 0.58 -15.19 -2.60
CA SER A 9 1.69 -15.54 -1.71
C SER A 9 2.16 -14.31 -0.93
N SER A 10 2.50 -14.50 0.35
CA SER A 10 2.87 -13.39 1.25
C SER A 10 4.12 -12.66 0.77
N VAL A 11 4.11 -11.33 0.79
CA VAL A 11 5.29 -10.49 0.50
C VAL A 11 5.98 -10.16 1.82
N SER A 12 7.22 -10.61 1.98
CA SER A 12 7.93 -10.56 3.27
C SER A 12 8.09 -9.13 3.78
N LEU A 13 8.46 -8.20 2.89
CA LEU A 13 8.58 -6.78 3.21
C LEU A 13 7.27 -6.18 3.72
N LEU A 14 6.13 -6.52 3.11
CA LEU A 14 4.83 -5.96 3.50
C LEU A 14 4.35 -6.53 4.84
N GLU A 15 4.66 -7.79 5.13
CA GLU A 15 4.43 -8.39 6.45
C GLU A 15 5.26 -7.72 7.53
N GLU A 16 6.53 -7.39 7.25
CA GLU A 16 7.36 -6.59 8.17
C GLU A 16 6.78 -5.19 8.41
N VAL A 17 6.25 -4.53 7.37
CA VAL A 17 5.61 -3.22 7.49
C VAL A 17 4.37 -3.32 8.37
N LYS A 18 3.50 -4.30 8.13
CA LYS A 18 2.30 -4.58 8.93
C LYS A 18 2.65 -4.82 10.39
N ALA A 19 3.65 -5.67 10.67
CA ALA A 19 4.08 -5.97 12.03
C ALA A 19 4.60 -4.72 12.79
N LYS A 20 5.15 -3.73 12.07
CA LYS A 20 5.66 -2.47 12.65
C LYS A 20 4.62 -1.35 12.68
N ALA A 21 3.39 -1.57 12.21
CA ALA A 21 2.37 -0.55 12.02
C ALA A 21 1.49 -0.31 13.26
N GLU A 22 1.67 -1.07 14.35
CA GLU A 22 0.91 -0.87 15.58
C GLU A 22 1.05 0.56 16.11
N GLY A 23 -0.09 1.21 16.37
CA GLY A 23 -0.15 2.61 16.82
C GLY A 23 0.31 3.65 15.78
N LYS A 24 0.54 3.23 14.52
CA LYS A 24 0.94 4.10 13.41
C LYS A 24 -0.15 4.25 12.34
N SER A 25 -1.41 3.93 12.68
CA SER A 25 -2.54 4.25 11.81
C SER A 25 -2.72 5.77 11.69
N TRP A 26 -3.28 6.24 10.58
CA TRP A 26 -3.60 7.66 10.44
C TRP A 26 -4.47 8.16 11.61
N ARG A 27 -5.44 7.35 12.05
CA ARG A 27 -6.30 7.66 13.20
C ARG A 27 -5.51 7.91 14.48
N ASP A 28 -4.48 7.11 14.73
CA ASP A 28 -3.64 7.26 15.93
C ASP A 28 -2.67 8.45 15.78
N LEU A 29 -2.06 8.59 14.61
CA LEU A 29 -1.10 9.65 14.32
C LEU A 29 -1.75 11.04 14.29
N SER A 30 -2.92 11.19 13.66
CA SER A 30 -3.65 12.45 13.60
C SER A 30 -4.01 12.93 15.00
N LYS A 31 -4.52 12.03 15.85
CA LYS A 31 -4.80 12.30 17.26
C LYS A 31 -3.54 12.67 18.04
N LYS A 32 -2.45 11.91 17.87
CA LYS A 32 -1.17 12.16 18.56
C LYS A 32 -0.62 13.55 18.26
N TRP A 33 -0.77 14.02 17.03
CA TRP A 33 -0.20 15.29 16.56
C TRP A 33 -1.22 16.43 16.48
N GLY A 34 -2.46 16.23 16.93
CA GLY A 34 -3.49 17.27 16.96
C GLY A 34 -3.95 17.74 15.58
N VAL A 35 -3.88 16.86 14.57
CA VAL A 35 -4.25 17.17 13.19
C VAL A 35 -5.68 16.70 12.93
N GLU A 36 -6.52 17.57 12.37
CA GLU A 36 -7.95 17.31 12.14
C GLU A 36 -8.27 16.76 10.74
N ASN A 37 -7.25 16.57 9.89
CA ASN A 37 -7.45 16.05 8.55
C ASN A 37 -8.14 14.67 8.61
N PRO A 38 -9.26 14.49 7.89
CA PRO A 38 -10.07 13.26 7.95
C PRO A 38 -9.31 12.06 7.39
N ASP A 39 -8.42 12.31 6.44
CA ASP A 39 -7.60 11.32 5.75
C ASP A 39 -6.12 11.71 5.82
N PRO A 40 -5.20 10.73 5.74
CA PRO A 40 -3.78 11.03 5.67
C PRO A 40 -3.47 11.85 4.40
N PRO A 41 -2.58 12.85 4.47
CA PRO A 41 -2.23 13.68 3.31
C PRO A 41 -1.76 12.90 2.09
N TRP A 42 -1.17 11.71 2.28
CA TRP A 42 -0.70 10.85 1.19
C TRP A 42 -1.82 10.08 0.47
N LYS A 43 -3.05 10.02 1.01
CA LYS A 43 -4.17 9.27 0.41
C LYS A 43 -4.51 9.78 -0.99
N ILE A 44 -4.51 11.10 -1.20
CA ILE A 44 -4.82 11.67 -2.52
C ILE A 44 -3.80 11.22 -3.58
N THR A 45 -2.53 11.07 -3.20
CA THR A 45 -1.48 10.55 -4.09
C THR A 45 -1.66 9.06 -4.36
N LEU A 46 -2.12 8.29 -3.37
CA LEU A 46 -2.50 6.89 -3.57
C LEU A 46 -3.65 6.75 -4.58
N GLU A 47 -4.70 7.56 -4.44
CA GLU A 47 -5.84 7.57 -5.37
C GLU A 47 -5.40 7.94 -6.79
N ALA A 48 -4.62 9.02 -6.94
CA ALA A 48 -4.07 9.40 -8.23
C ALA A 48 -3.17 8.30 -8.85
N THR A 49 -2.39 7.59 -8.02
CA THR A 49 -1.57 6.46 -8.47
C THR A 49 -2.46 5.32 -8.99
N CYS A 50 -3.56 5.02 -8.30
CA CYS A 50 -4.53 4.03 -8.74
C CYS A 50 -5.17 4.40 -10.09
N ASP A 51 -5.51 5.66 -10.28
CA ASP A 51 -6.11 6.16 -11.53
C ASP A 51 -5.12 6.06 -12.70
N VAL A 52 -3.85 6.45 -12.50
CA VAL A 52 -2.80 6.34 -13.52
C VAL A 52 -2.50 4.87 -13.88
N LEU A 53 -2.45 3.98 -12.87
CA LEU A 53 -2.26 2.55 -13.09
C LEU A 53 -3.43 1.90 -13.86
N SER A 54 -4.65 2.40 -13.63
CA SER A 54 -5.87 1.86 -14.23
C SER A 54 -6.11 2.38 -15.65
N GLU A 55 -6.08 3.69 -15.84
CA GLU A 55 -6.58 4.36 -17.05
C GLU A 55 -5.49 4.72 -18.04
N VAL A 56 -4.28 5.05 -17.56
CA VAL A 56 -3.20 5.57 -18.42
C VAL A 56 -2.25 4.46 -18.86
N SER A 57 -1.72 3.70 -17.90
CA SER A 57 -0.77 2.63 -18.20
C SER A 57 -1.44 1.31 -18.59
N CYS A 58 -2.71 1.13 -18.21
CA CYS A 58 -3.44 -0.15 -18.26
C CYS A 58 -2.69 -1.33 -17.59
N ALA A 59 -1.70 -1.04 -16.74
CA ALA A 59 -0.89 -2.06 -16.08
C ALA A 59 -1.69 -2.81 -15.00
N LEU A 60 -2.68 -2.13 -14.43
CA LEU A 60 -3.57 -2.70 -13.41
C LEU A 60 -5.00 -2.17 -13.61
N PRO A 61 -5.80 -2.76 -14.53
CA PRO A 61 -7.14 -2.28 -14.86
C PRO A 61 -8.03 -2.15 -13.63
N GLY A 62 -8.82 -1.07 -13.53
CA GLY A 62 -9.49 -0.68 -12.28
C GLY A 62 -10.42 -1.75 -11.67
N VAL A 63 -11.14 -2.52 -12.48
CA VAL A 63 -11.99 -3.63 -12.00
C VAL A 63 -11.16 -4.79 -11.47
N GLU A 64 -10.02 -5.07 -12.10
CA GLU A 64 -9.12 -6.11 -11.65
C GLU A 64 -8.38 -5.68 -10.38
N ARG A 65 -7.86 -4.44 -10.34
CA ARG A 65 -7.25 -3.82 -9.16
C ARG A 65 -8.13 -3.95 -7.93
N ARG A 66 -9.40 -3.52 -8.02
CA ARG A 66 -10.34 -3.56 -6.89
C ARG A 66 -10.62 -5.00 -6.43
N TRP A 67 -10.77 -5.93 -7.37
CA TRP A 67 -10.94 -7.34 -7.02
C TRP A 67 -9.70 -7.90 -6.30
N GLU A 68 -8.49 -7.58 -6.78
CA GLU A 68 -7.26 -7.98 -6.09
C GLU A 68 -7.14 -7.35 -4.70
N GLU A 69 -7.51 -6.06 -4.57
CA GLU A 69 -7.52 -5.36 -3.30
C GLU A 69 -8.45 -6.02 -2.27
N ASP A 70 -9.66 -6.41 -2.67
CA ASP A 70 -10.60 -7.11 -1.81
C ASP A 70 -10.03 -8.47 -1.36
N GLU A 71 -9.55 -9.28 -2.32
CA GLU A 71 -9.02 -10.62 -2.06
C GLU A 71 -7.77 -10.61 -1.16
N LEU A 72 -6.87 -9.63 -1.36
CA LEU A 72 -5.65 -9.47 -0.57
C LEU A 72 -5.93 -8.85 0.80
N THR A 73 -6.92 -7.95 0.88
CA THR A 73 -7.37 -7.40 2.17
C THR A 73 -7.92 -8.51 3.05
N ASP A 74 -8.84 -9.32 2.52
CA ASP A 74 -9.47 -10.40 3.27
C ASP A 74 -8.45 -11.43 3.79
N GLU A 75 -7.40 -11.70 3.00
CA GLU A 75 -6.41 -12.72 3.32
C GLU A 75 -5.25 -12.21 4.20
N HIS A 76 -4.68 -11.03 3.88
CA HIS A 76 -3.42 -10.56 4.49
C HIS A 76 -3.57 -9.31 5.36
N TYR A 77 -4.50 -8.41 5.01
CA TYR A 77 -4.54 -7.05 5.55
C TYR A 77 -5.85 -6.67 6.26
N LYS A 78 -6.68 -7.66 6.62
CA LYS A 78 -8.01 -7.45 7.24
C LYS A 78 -7.95 -6.62 8.53
N ASP A 79 -6.86 -6.77 9.28
CA ASP A 79 -6.64 -6.13 10.59
C ASP A 79 -5.97 -4.76 10.46
N VAL A 80 -5.60 -4.35 9.24
CA VAL A 80 -5.03 -3.04 8.95
C VAL A 80 -6.18 -2.06 8.65
N PRO A 81 -6.20 -0.85 9.25
CA PRO A 81 -7.25 0.13 8.99
C PRO A 81 -7.18 0.66 7.54
N PHE A 82 -8.30 1.22 7.09
CA PHE A 82 -8.32 2.04 5.89
C PHE A 82 -7.81 3.46 6.24
N PRO A 83 -6.99 4.10 5.37
CA PRO A 83 -6.60 3.69 4.00
C PRO A 83 -5.33 2.82 3.90
N GLU A 84 -4.64 2.50 5.00
CA GLU A 84 -3.36 1.78 4.98
C GLU A 84 -3.47 0.39 4.34
N ARG A 85 -4.57 -0.34 4.57
CA ARG A 85 -4.79 -1.66 3.94
C ARG A 85 -4.86 -1.58 2.41
N GLN A 86 -5.42 -0.49 1.86
CA GLN A 86 -5.48 -0.29 0.41
C GLN A 86 -4.08 -0.10 -0.15
N LEU A 87 -3.24 0.68 0.54
CA LEU A 87 -1.84 0.88 0.16
C LEU A 87 -1.06 -0.44 0.15
N LEU A 88 -1.22 -1.28 1.19
CA LEU A 88 -0.57 -2.57 1.27
C LEU A 88 -1.06 -3.55 0.19
N ALA A 89 -2.36 -3.59 -0.07
CA ALA A 89 -2.94 -4.45 -1.09
C ALA A 89 -2.47 -4.03 -2.51
N LEU A 90 -2.44 -2.74 -2.81
CA LEU A 90 -1.93 -2.22 -4.08
C LEU A 90 -0.44 -2.58 -4.26
N ALA A 91 0.40 -2.33 -3.25
CA ALA A 91 1.82 -2.67 -3.32
C ALA A 91 2.04 -4.18 -3.54
N HIS A 92 1.25 -5.01 -2.87
CA HIS A 92 1.27 -6.46 -3.05
C HIS A 92 0.96 -6.84 -4.50
N SER A 93 -0.13 -6.33 -5.08
CA SER A 93 -0.47 -6.54 -6.49
C SER A 93 0.65 -6.10 -7.43
N MET A 94 1.26 -4.94 -7.19
CA MET A 94 2.35 -4.42 -8.02
C MET A 94 3.60 -5.32 -7.97
N ILE A 95 3.95 -5.86 -6.79
CA ILE A 95 5.08 -6.79 -6.64
C ILE A 95 4.78 -8.12 -7.32
N ARG A 96 3.60 -8.70 -7.10
CA ARG A 96 3.22 -10.00 -7.68
C ARG A 96 3.05 -9.96 -9.19
N ARG A 97 2.81 -8.79 -9.75
CA ARG A 97 2.79 -8.54 -11.20
C ARG A 97 4.15 -8.13 -11.77
N GLY A 98 5.18 -7.98 -10.94
CA GLY A 98 6.52 -7.54 -11.36
C GLY A 98 6.56 -6.08 -11.84
N LEU A 99 5.58 -5.25 -11.45
CA LEU A 99 5.58 -3.81 -11.76
C LEU A 99 6.59 -3.05 -10.90
N ILE A 100 6.86 -3.56 -9.70
CA ILE A 100 7.96 -3.13 -8.83
C ILE A 100 8.64 -4.36 -8.25
N ASP A 101 9.93 -4.26 -7.99
CA ASP A 101 10.71 -5.27 -7.30
C ASP A 101 10.66 -5.07 -5.77
N GLU A 102 10.63 -6.16 -5.00
CA GLU A 102 10.55 -6.11 -3.54
C GLU A 102 11.81 -5.51 -2.90
N ASP A 103 12.99 -5.84 -3.43
CA ASP A 103 14.27 -5.33 -2.92
C ASP A 103 14.47 -3.86 -3.30
N ASP A 104 14.01 -3.45 -4.50
CA ASP A 104 13.99 -2.04 -4.90
C ASP A 104 13.06 -1.21 -4.00
N LEU A 105 11.87 -1.72 -3.69
CA LEU A 105 10.94 -1.07 -2.77
C LEU A 105 11.56 -0.93 -1.38
N LYS A 106 12.18 -2.00 -0.86
CA LYS A 106 12.88 -1.99 0.44
C LYS A 106 13.98 -0.94 0.48
N SER A 107 14.81 -0.89 -0.57
CA SER A 107 15.90 0.09 -0.70
C SER A 107 15.36 1.51 -0.71
N ARG A 108 14.28 1.77 -1.46
CA ARG A 108 13.64 3.10 -1.50
C ARG A 108 13.04 3.51 -0.16
N MET A 109 12.41 2.59 0.55
CA MET A 109 11.89 2.85 1.91
C MET A 109 13.00 3.24 2.88
N GLN A 110 14.17 2.60 2.80
CA GLN A 110 15.33 2.96 3.61
C GLN A 110 15.88 4.35 3.27
N GLU A 111 15.91 4.74 2.00
CA GLU A 111 16.29 6.10 1.59
C GLU A 111 15.32 7.15 2.14
N VAL A 112 14.01 6.88 2.09
CA VAL A 112 12.99 7.78 2.64
C VAL A 112 13.12 7.89 4.15
N ASP A 113 13.32 6.77 4.86
CA ASP A 113 13.54 6.76 6.30
C ASP A 113 14.77 7.59 6.69
N LYS A 114 15.91 7.37 6.02
CA LYS A 114 17.11 8.20 6.19
C LYS A 114 16.81 9.67 5.98
N ARG A 115 16.06 10.03 4.93
CA ARG A 115 15.70 11.43 4.64
C ARG A 115 14.84 12.05 5.73
N LEU A 116 13.89 11.32 6.28
CA LEU A 116 12.98 11.83 7.31
C LEU A 116 13.60 11.87 8.71
N ASN A 117 14.57 11.00 8.98
CA ASN A 117 15.26 10.90 10.27
C ASN A 117 16.68 11.51 10.26
N MET A 118 17.09 12.15 9.17
CA MET A 118 18.28 12.98 9.15
C MET A 118 18.03 14.20 10.03
N VAL A 119 18.53 14.14 11.26
CA VAL A 119 18.65 15.28 12.17
C VAL A 119 19.99 15.95 11.85
N GLU A 120 19.95 17.25 11.50
CA GLU A 120 21.13 18.13 11.56
C GLU A 120 21.52 18.44 13.01
#